data_AF-A0A2V8II58-F1
#
_entry.id   AF-A0A2V8II58-F1
#
_cell.length_a   1.000
_cell.length_b   1.000
_cell.length_c   1.000
_cell.angle_alpha   90.00
_cell.angle_beta   90.00
_cell.angle_gamma   90.00
#
_symmetry.space_group_name_H-M   'P 1'
#
loop_
_entity.id
_entity.type
_entity.pdbx_description
1 polymer ?
#
loop_
_entity_poly.entity_id
_entity_poly.type
_entity_poly.pdbx_seq_one_letter_code
_entity_poly.pdbx_strand_id
1 'polypeptide(L)'
;MIARTAAPRSLLPALTSARILAVPAVMALILSGPNHGSAYTAAAIVFAVAASTDFVDGYLARRWAVTTRLGSFLDTTADKLLVSGALIALVDVDRASPWIAAIIVGRELLILGLRGVVAADGTVFPPS
;
A
#
# COMPACT_ATOMS: atom_id res chain seq x y z
N MET A 1 1.67 6.99 -36.60
CA MET A 1 0.49 7.53 -35.88
C MET A 1 0.01 6.45 -34.91
N ILE A 2 0.51 6.46 -33.67
CA ILE A 2 0.20 5.39 -32.68
C ILE A 2 -1.07 5.80 -31.95
N ALA A 3 -2.13 5.00 -32.07
CA ALA A 3 -3.40 5.21 -31.42
C ALA A 3 -3.22 5.29 -29.90
N ARG A 4 -3.44 6.48 -29.33
CA ARG A 4 -3.54 6.69 -27.88
C ARG A 4 -4.86 6.11 -27.41
N THR A 5 -4.86 4.87 -26.91
CA THR A 5 -6.02 4.32 -26.19
C THR A 5 -6.18 5.10 -24.89
N ALA A 6 -7.15 6.02 -24.87
CA ALA A 6 -7.56 6.73 -23.68
C ALA A 6 -8.29 5.75 -22.76
N ALA A 7 -7.61 5.28 -21.72
CA ALA A 7 -8.30 4.57 -20.65
C ALA A 7 -9.21 5.56 -19.89
N PRO A 8 -10.39 5.11 -19.44
CA PRO A 8 -11.33 5.97 -18.74
C PRO A 8 -10.71 6.50 -17.45
N ARG A 9 -10.76 7.83 -17.27
CA ARG A 9 -10.16 8.59 -16.16
C ARG A 9 -10.56 8.12 -14.75
N SER A 10 -11.59 7.29 -14.62
CA SER A 10 -12.14 6.78 -13.35
C SER A 10 -11.50 5.49 -12.83
N LEU A 11 -10.71 4.77 -13.63
CA LEU A 11 -10.12 3.49 -13.21
C LEU A 11 -8.98 3.64 -12.19
N LEU A 12 -8.17 4.70 -12.33
CA LEU A 12 -6.99 4.92 -11.48
C LEU A 12 -7.36 5.14 -10.00
N PRO A 13 -8.33 6.02 -9.64
CA PRO A 13 -8.74 6.20 -8.25
C PRO A 13 -9.48 4.97 -7.68
N ALA A 14 -10.21 4.23 -8.52
CA ALA A 14 -10.98 3.07 -8.08
C ALA A 14 -10.07 1.94 -7.56
N LEU A 15 -8.91 1.74 -8.17
CA LEU A 15 -7.95 0.71 -7.78
C LEU A 15 -7.19 1.07 -6.49
N THR A 16 -6.81 2.35 -6.32
CA THR A 16 -6.25 2.84 -5.04
C THR A 16 -7.27 2.73 -3.91
N SER A 17 -8.54 3.03 -4.19
CA SER A 17 -9.65 2.88 -3.23
C SER A 17 -9.87 1.41 -2.84
N ALA A 18 -9.80 0.50 -3.81
CA ALA A 18 -9.89 -0.94 -3.58
C ALA A 18 -8.75 -1.45 -2.69
N ARG A 19 -7.52 -0.92 -2.82
CA ARG A 19 -6.39 -1.29 -1.94
C ARG A 19 -6.60 -0.86 -0.50
N ILE A 20 -7.07 0.37 -0.29
CA ILE A 20 -7.41 0.88 1.04
C ILE A 20 -8.53 0.02 1.67
N LEU A 21 -9.50 -0.42 0.87
CA LEU A 21 -10.57 -1.31 1.32
C LEU A 21 -10.09 -2.76 1.57
N ALA A 22 -9.02 -3.20 0.89
CA ALA A 22 -8.43 -4.51 1.11
C ALA A 22 -7.72 -4.63 2.46
N VAL A 23 -7.23 -3.52 3.04
CA VAL A 23 -6.56 -3.53 4.35
C VAL A 23 -7.45 -4.10 5.47
N PRO A 24 -8.66 -3.59 5.74
CA PRO A 24 -9.54 -4.16 6.77
C PRO A 24 -9.98 -5.59 6.44
N ALA A 25 -10.10 -5.95 5.16
CA ALA A 25 -10.42 -7.33 4.76
C ALA A 25 -9.27 -8.31 5.10
N VAL A 26 -8.02 -7.94 4.81
CA VAL A 26 -6.83 -8.74 5.18
C VAL A 26 -6.73 -8.84 6.71
N MET A 27 -6.91 -7.74 7.44
CA MET A 27 -6.90 -7.76 8.90
C MET A 27 -7.99 -8.67 9.46
N ALA A 28 -9.22 -8.58 8.96
CA ALA A 28 -10.33 -9.44 9.40
C ALA A 28 -10.00 -10.92 9.17
N LEU A 29 -9.43 -11.28 8.03
CA LEU A 29 -9.01 -12.67 7.74
C LEU A 29 -7.92 -13.16 8.69
N ILE A 30 -6.92 -12.33 9.01
CA ILE A 30 -5.87 -12.68 9.97
C ILE A 30 -6.46 -12.87 11.38
N LEU A 31 -7.30 -11.93 11.82
CA LEU A 31 -7.95 -11.93 13.14
C LEU A 31 -8.99 -13.05 13.30
N SER A 32 -9.49 -13.61 12.19
CA SER A 32 -10.39 -14.78 12.21
C SER A 32 -9.75 -16.03 12.83
N GLY A 33 -8.42 -16.02 12.98
CA GLY A 33 -7.66 -17.03 13.68
C GLY A 33 -7.61 -18.39 12.98
N PRO A 34 -6.94 -19.38 13.60
CA PRO A 34 -6.75 -20.71 13.03
C PRO A 34 -8.03 -21.56 12.99
N ASN A 35 -9.09 -21.14 13.69
CA ASN A 35 -10.38 -21.84 13.74
C ASN A 35 -11.04 -21.97 12.36
N HIS A 36 -10.67 -21.09 11.43
CA HIS A 36 -10.99 -21.20 10.03
C HIS A 36 -9.73 -21.70 9.31
N GLY A 37 -9.63 -23.02 9.09
CA GLY A 37 -8.40 -23.71 8.65
C GLY A 37 -7.75 -23.19 7.35
N SER A 38 -8.40 -22.29 6.62
CA SER A 38 -7.89 -21.62 5.42
C SER A 38 -7.75 -20.09 5.54
N ALA A 39 -8.05 -19.48 6.68
CA ALA A 39 -8.10 -18.02 6.85
C ALA A 39 -6.75 -17.33 6.62
N TYR A 40 -5.64 -17.90 7.13
CA TYR A 40 -4.31 -17.35 6.90
C TYR A 40 -3.88 -17.46 5.43
N THR A 41 -4.21 -18.57 4.76
CA THR A 41 -3.93 -18.75 3.33
C THR A 41 -4.74 -17.76 2.50
N ALA A 42 -6.02 -17.57 2.84
CA ALA A 42 -6.87 -16.56 2.21
C ALA A 42 -6.32 -15.14 2.44
N ALA A 43 -5.91 -14.81 3.67
CA ALA A 43 -5.27 -13.54 4.00
C ALA A 43 -4.01 -13.30 3.17
N ALA A 44 -3.13 -14.31 3.05
CA ALA A 44 -1.92 -14.24 2.25
C ALA A 44 -2.21 -14.03 0.76
N ILE A 45 -3.22 -14.71 0.21
CA ILE A 45 -3.65 -14.54 -1.18
C ILE A 45 -4.20 -13.13 -1.41
N VAL A 46 -5.11 -12.66 -0.55
CA VAL A 46 -5.69 -11.32 -0.67
C VAL A 46 -4.61 -10.25 -0.51
N PHE A 47 -3.69 -10.42 0.43
CA PHE A 47 -2.53 -9.54 0.60
C PHE A 47 -1.64 -9.53 -0.66
N ALA A 48 -1.31 -10.70 -1.21
CA ALA A 48 -0.47 -10.81 -2.40
C ALA A 48 -1.15 -10.16 -3.62
N VAL A 49 -2.46 -10.36 -3.81
CA VAL A 49 -3.22 -9.74 -4.89
C VAL A 49 -3.26 -8.22 -4.70
N ALA A 50 -3.54 -7.73 -3.49
CA ALA A 50 -3.58 -6.32 -3.17
C ALA A 50 -2.22 -5.63 -3.38
N ALA A 51 -1.12 -6.25 -2.94
CA ALA A 51 0.24 -5.78 -3.16
C ALA A 51 0.64 -5.82 -4.64
N SER A 52 0.24 -6.87 -5.38
CA SER A 52 0.53 -6.98 -6.82
C SER A 52 -0.24 -5.94 -7.65
N THR A 53 -1.40 -5.50 -7.18
CA THR A 53 -2.23 -4.51 -7.88
C THR A 53 -1.53 -3.15 -7.95
N ASP A 54 -0.71 -2.80 -6.94
CA ASP A 54 0.14 -1.59 -6.94
C ASP A 54 1.12 -1.53 -8.11
N PHE A 55 1.77 -2.66 -8.41
CA PHE A 55 2.71 -2.73 -9.53
C PHE A 55 2.00 -2.48 -10.87
N VAL A 56 0.77 -2.99 -11.01
CA VAL A 56 -0.05 -2.82 -12.22
C VAL A 56 -0.54 -1.38 -12.34
N ASP A 57 -0.98 -0.76 -11.25
CA ASP A 57 -1.41 0.64 -11.19
C ASP A 57 -0.27 1.60 -11.56
N GLY A 58 0.93 1.36 -11.02
CA GLY A 58 2.13 2.14 -11.34
C GLY A 58 2.57 1.97 -12.80
N TYR A 59 2.41 0.78 -13.38
CA TYR A 59 2.70 0.53 -14.80
C TYR A 59 1.71 1.24 -15.74
N LEU A 60 0.42 1.20 -15.43
CA LEU A 60 -0.63 1.89 -16.18
C LEU A 60 -0.53 3.42 -16.06
N ALA A 61 -0.25 3.94 -14.86
CA ALA A 61 -0.08 5.37 -14.62
C ALA A 61 1.09 5.96 -15.42
N ARG A 62 2.23 5.24 -15.49
CA ARG A 62 3.38 5.61 -16.33
C ARG A 62 3.04 5.61 -17.82
N ARG A 63 2.23 4.66 -18.27
CA ARG A 63 1.84 4.52 -19.68
C ARG A 63 0.85 5.60 -20.13
N TRP A 64 0.03 6.14 -19.22
CA TRP A 64 -1.00 7.12 -19.55
C TRP A 64 -0.67 8.57 -19.21
N ALA A 65 0.47 8.84 -18.55
CA ALA A 65 0.94 10.20 -18.22
C ALA A 65 -0.09 11.07 -17.47
N VAL A 66 -1.02 10.42 -16.74
CA VAL A 66 -2.00 11.08 -15.88
C VAL A 66 -1.69 10.66 -14.45
N THR A 67 -0.76 11.38 -13.81
CA THR A 67 -0.48 11.25 -12.39
C THR A 67 -0.86 12.56 -11.70
N THR A 68 -1.79 12.50 -10.75
CA THR A 68 -2.10 13.63 -9.88
C THR A 68 -1.23 13.55 -8.64
N ARG A 69 -0.79 14.69 -8.09
CA ARG A 69 0.03 14.72 -6.86
C ARG A 69 -0.67 13.99 -5.70
N LEU A 70 -1.98 14.17 -5.59
CA LEU A 70 -2.81 13.55 -4.56
C LEU A 70 -2.97 12.03 -4.78
N GLY A 71 -3.15 11.57 -6.01
CA GLY A 71 -3.26 10.13 -6.32
C GLY A 71 -1.95 9.39 -6.03
N SER A 72 -0.80 9.95 -6.39
CA SER A 72 0.51 9.35 -6.09
C SER A 72 0.81 9.33 -4.59
N PHE A 73 0.36 10.33 -3.84
CA PHE A 73 0.46 10.33 -2.38
C PHE A 73 -0.43 9.26 -1.74
N LEU A 74 -1.67 9.10 -2.19
CA LEU A 74 -2.59 8.06 -1.70
C LEU A 74 -2.08 6.65 -2.03
N ASP A 75 -1.50 6.46 -3.21
CA ASP A 75 -0.92 5.18 -3.65
C ASP A 75 0.24 4.73 -2.74
N THR A 76 1.20 5.62 -2.52
CA THR A 76 2.33 5.37 -1.61
C THR A 76 1.92 5.24 -0.13
N THR A 77 0.80 5.85 0.26
CA THR A 77 0.24 5.70 1.62
C THR A 77 -0.49 4.36 1.76
N ALA A 78 -1.28 3.96 0.76
CA ALA A 78 -2.03 2.71 0.76
C ALA A 78 -1.11 1.49 0.84
N ASP A 79 0.03 1.51 0.16
CA ASP A 79 1.07 0.47 0.26
C ASP A 79 1.56 0.29 1.72
N LYS A 80 1.91 1.39 2.38
CA LYS A 80 2.35 1.36 3.79
C LYS A 80 1.24 0.91 4.75
N LEU A 81 0.00 1.31 4.49
CA LEU A 81 -1.15 0.92 5.30
C LEU A 81 -1.43 -0.59 5.21
N LEU A 82 -1.29 -1.19 4.02
CA LEU A 82 -1.47 -2.62 3.82
C LEU A 82 -0.47 -3.44 4.63
N VAL A 83 0.82 -3.09 4.56
CA VAL A 83 1.89 -3.78 5.30
C VAL A 83 1.75 -3.55 6.81
N SER A 84 1.51 -2.31 7.24
CA SER A 84 1.39 -1.98 8.66
C SER A 84 0.15 -2.63 9.29
N GLY A 85 -0.99 -2.62 8.60
CA GLY A 85 -2.22 -3.26 9.06
C GLY A 85 -2.07 -4.79 9.18
N ALA A 86 -1.43 -5.43 8.21
CA ALA A 86 -1.13 -6.86 8.27
C ALA A 86 -0.21 -7.21 9.44
N LEU A 87 0.86 -6.42 9.68
CA LEU A 87 1.76 -6.62 10.83
C LEU A 87 1.03 -6.46 12.17
N ILE A 88 0.19 -5.42 12.31
CA ILE A 88 -0.60 -5.21 13.53
C ILE A 88 -1.52 -6.42 13.78
N ALA A 89 -2.24 -6.88 12.77
CA ALA A 89 -3.12 -8.05 12.91
C ALA A 89 -2.34 -9.33 13.23
N LEU A 90 -1.13 -9.52 12.68
CA LEU A 90 -0.27 -10.67 12.99
C LEU A 90 0.30 -10.63 14.41
N VAL A 91 0.58 -9.44 14.95
CA VAL A 91 0.99 -9.28 16.35
C VAL A 91 -0.15 -9.68 17.28
N ASP A 92 -1.39 -9.30 16.96
CA ASP A 92 -2.57 -9.62 17.79
C ASP A 92 -2.84 -11.14 17.89
N VAL A 93 -2.54 -11.89 16.82
CA VAL A 93 -2.68 -13.36 16.82
C VAL A 93 -1.40 -14.11 17.24
N ASP A 94 -0.45 -13.43 17.88
CA ASP A 94 0.85 -13.98 18.34
C ASP A 94 1.70 -14.63 17.22
N ARG A 95 1.55 -14.15 15.98
CA ARG A 95 2.30 -14.64 14.80
C ARG A 95 3.44 -13.72 14.37
N ALA A 96 3.52 -12.51 14.91
CA ALA A 96 4.64 -11.59 14.68
C ALA A 96 5.14 -11.02 16.01
N SER A 97 6.45 -10.77 16.10
CA SER A 97 7.04 -10.14 17.29
C SER A 97 6.64 -8.65 17.36
N PRO A 98 6.08 -8.17 18.49
CA PRO A 98 5.70 -6.78 18.66
C PRO A 98 6.86 -5.79 18.44
N TRP A 99 8.06 -6.11 18.92
CA TRP A 99 9.23 -5.24 18.76
C TRP A 99 9.71 -5.17 17.31
N ILE A 100 9.64 -6.28 16.57
CA ILE A 100 10.00 -6.28 15.15
C ILE A 100 8.98 -5.46 14.35
N ALA A 101 7.68 -5.65 14.61
CA ALA A 101 6.63 -4.86 13.99
C ALA A 101 6.78 -3.36 14.28
N ALA A 102 7.10 -3.00 15.53
CA ALA A 102 7.34 -1.62 15.93
C ALA A 102 8.54 -0.99 15.19
N ILE A 103 9.63 -1.74 14.98
CA ILE A 103 10.80 -1.26 14.23
C ILE A 103 10.44 -1.01 12.77
N ILE A 104 9.71 -1.92 12.13
CA ILE A 104 9.29 -1.79 10.73
C ILE A 104 8.36 -0.58 10.56
N VAL A 105 7.27 -0.52 11.33
CA VAL A 105 6.32 0.60 11.27
C VAL A 105 7.00 1.93 11.65
N GLY A 106 7.82 1.92 12.70
CA GLY A 106 8.56 3.10 13.15
C GLY A 106 9.52 3.64 12.10
N ARG A 107 10.28 2.78 11.42
CA ARG A 107 11.15 3.17 10.29
C ARG A 107 10.35 3.83 9.17
N GLU A 108 9.15 3.34 8.89
CA GLU A 108 8.34 3.79 7.77
C GLU A 108 7.75 5.18 8.04
N LEU A 109 7.39 5.44 9.30
CA LEU A 109 6.98 6.75 9.82
C LEU A 109 8.15 7.73 9.89
N LEU A 110 9.33 7.30 10.34
CA LEU A 110 10.53 8.13 10.38
C LEU A 110 10.93 8.62 8.99
N ILE A 111 10.97 7.72 8.00
CA ILE A 111 11.29 8.09 6.60
C ILE A 111 10.24 9.06 6.06
N LEU A 112 8.95 8.87 6.39
CA LEU A 112 7.89 9.78 5.96
C LEU A 112 8.04 11.16 6.60
N GLY A 113 8.30 11.21 7.91
CA GLY A 113 8.52 12.45 8.66
C GLY A 113 9.73 13.22 8.16
N LEU A 114 10.88 12.54 8.00
CA LEU A 114 12.11 13.13 7.48
C LEU A 114 11.93 13.69 6.06
N ARG A 115 11.25 12.94 5.18
CA ARG A 115 10.92 13.44 3.83
C ARG A 115 10.02 14.67 3.88
N GLY A 116 9.05 14.70 4.80
CA GLY A 116 8.18 15.86 5.01
C GLY A 116 8.95 17.10 5.46
N VAL A 117 9.86 16.94 6.42
CA VAL A 117 10.73 18.03 6.92
C VAL A 117 11.63 18.56 5.81
N VAL A 118 12.33 17.69 5.07
CA VAL A 118 13.20 18.10 3.95
C VAL A 118 12.42 18.80 2.83
N ALA A 119 11.19 18.33 2.55
CA ALA A 119 10.33 18.98 1.56
C ALA A 119 9.83 20.36 2.01
N ALA A 120 9.68 20.60 3.31
CA ALA A 120 9.30 21.89 3.87
C ALA A 120 10.44 22.91 3.83
N ASP A 121 11.70 22.46 3.93
CA ASP A 121 12.90 23.31 3.90
C ASP A 121 13.31 23.77 2.48
N GLY A 122 12.57 23.39 1.43
CA GLY A 122 12.75 23.91 0.07
C GLY A 122 13.96 23.37 -0.70
N THR A 123 14.75 22.46 -0.12
CA THR A 123 15.86 21.79 -0.82
C THR A 123 15.32 20.68 -1.72
N VAL A 124 15.06 21.02 -2.99
CA VAL A 124 14.74 20.04 -4.03
C VAL A 124 16.00 19.23 -4.31
N PHE A 125 15.98 17.93 -3.96
CA PHE A 125 17.06 17.01 -4.28
C PHE A 125 17.17 16.86 -5.82
N PRO A 126 18.30 17.21 -6.46
CA PRO A 126 18.48 16.90 -7.87
C PRO A 126 18.61 15.39 -8.05
N PRO A 127 18.03 14.80 -9.11
CA PRO A 127 18.25 13.40 -9.42
C PRO A 127 19.73 13.20 -9.82
N SER A 128 20.30 12.10 -9.35
CA SER A 128 21.52 11.51 -9.93
C SER A 128 21.27 11.05 -11.36
#